data_AF-A0A6B3HZA9-F1
#
_entry.id   AF-A0A6B3HZA9-F1
#
_cell.length_a   1.000
_cell.length_b   1.000
_cell.length_c   1.000
_cell.angle_alpha   90.00
_cell.angle_beta   90.00
_cell.angle_gamma   90.00
#
_symmetry.space_group_name_H-M   'P 1'
#
loop_
_entity.id
_entity.type
_entity.pdbx_description
1 polymer ?
#
loop_
_entity_poly.entity_id
_entity_poly.type
_entity_poly.pdbx_seq_one_letter_code
_entity_poly.pdbx_strand_id
1 'polypeptide(L)' 'METRAGAPGGAGDTYGDQVTGLLLAAGGGRRLGGRPKALLEYGGRPLVEHAVAALRAGGCARVHVV' A
#
# COMPACT_ATOMS: atom_id res chain seq x y z
N MET A 1 -11.61 -27.30 -3.75
CA MET A 1 -11.30 -25.89 -3.47
C MET A 1 -10.28 -25.47 -4.52
N GLU A 2 -10.80 -25.01 -5.65
CA GLU A 2 -10.09 -24.91 -6.94
C GLU A 2 -8.97 -23.86 -6.92
N THR A 3 -7.76 -24.31 -7.21
CA THR A 3 -6.67 -23.49 -7.75
C THR A 3 -7.07 -23.08 -9.17
N ARG A 4 -7.33 -21.79 -9.42
CA ARG A 4 -7.41 -21.29 -10.80
C ARG A 4 -6.06 -20.68 -11.18
N ALA A 5 -5.31 -21.45 -11.95
CA ALA A 5 -4.25 -20.93 -12.81
C ALA A 5 -4.89 -20.00 -13.85
N GLY A 6 -4.53 -18.72 -13.84
CA GLY A 6 -4.86 -17.80 -14.92
C GLY A 6 -4.02 -18.12 -16.15
N ALA A 7 -4.68 -18.34 -17.30
CA ALA A 7 -4.01 -18.41 -18.59
C ALA A 7 -3.47 -17.02 -18.98
N PRO A 8 -2.32 -16.91 -19.67
CA PRO A 8 -1.80 -15.62 -20.09
C PRO A 8 -2.60 -15.11 -21.31
N GLY A 9 -3.61 -14.28 -21.05
CA GLY A 9 -4.24 -13.43 -22.05
C GLY A 9 -3.29 -12.32 -22.50
N GLY A 10 -3.37 -11.94 -23.77
CA GLY A 10 -2.41 -11.06 -24.41
C GLY A 10 -2.68 -9.57 -24.13
N ALA A 11 -1.60 -8.82 -23.89
CA ALA A 11 -1.37 -7.38 -24.10
C ALA A 11 -2.46 -6.34 -23.72
N GLY A 12 -3.57 -6.71 -23.07
CA GLY A 12 -4.71 -5.81 -22.83
C GLY A 12 -5.50 -6.05 -21.54
N ASP A 13 -5.11 -7.01 -20.70
CA ASP A 13 -5.79 -7.43 -19.46
C ASP A 13 -4.93 -7.23 -18.19
N THR A 14 -3.65 -6.90 -18.31
CA THR A 14 -2.75 -6.67 -17.17
C THR A 14 -3.10 -5.45 -16.31
N TYR A 15 -3.99 -4.56 -16.77
CA TYR A 15 -4.44 -3.40 -15.99
C TYR A 15 -5.69 -3.70 -15.13
N GLY A 16 -6.43 -4.77 -15.45
CA GLY A 16 -7.71 -5.10 -14.82
C GLY A 16 -7.63 -6.00 -13.58
N ASP A 17 -6.49 -6.66 -13.38
CA ASP A 17 -6.30 -7.67 -12.31
C ASP A 17 -5.36 -7.21 -11.17
N GLN A 18 -4.75 -6.03 -11.32
CA GLN A 18 -3.77 -5.52 -10.35
C GLN A 18 -4.46 -4.56 -9.35
N VAL A 19 -4.71 -5.04 -8.13
CA VAL A 19 -5.24 -4.20 -7.04
C VAL A 19 -4.21 -3.12 -6.66
N THR A 20 -4.64 -1.86 -6.61
CA THR A 20 -3.82 -0.71 -6.19
C THR A 20 -4.23 -0.23 -4.80
N GLY A 21 -3.25 -0.08 -3.91
CA GLY A 21 -3.42 0.53 -2.59
C GLY A 21 -3.12 2.03 -2.61
N LEU A 22 -3.96 2.82 -1.97
CA LEU A 22 -3.73 4.25 -1.73
C LEU A 22 -3.58 4.48 -0.23
N LEU A 23 -2.41 4.96 0.17
CA LEU A 23 -2.09 5.34 1.55
C LEU A 23 -2.14 6.86 1.69
N LEU A 24 -3.15 7.36 2.42
CA LEU A 24 -3.28 8.78 2.74
C LEU A 24 -2.39 9.15 3.94
N ALA A 25 -1.27 9.80 3.68
CA ALA A 25 -0.21 10.10 4.64
C ALA A 25 0.15 11.60 4.75
N ALA A 26 -0.43 12.48 3.92
CA ALA A 26 -0.25 13.93 3.90
C ALA A 26 -0.72 14.70 5.16
N GLY A 27 -1.20 14.00 6.18
CA GLY A 27 -1.73 14.64 7.39
C GLY A 27 -0.64 15.29 8.24
N GLY A 28 -0.74 16.60 8.49
CA GLY A 28 0.23 17.38 9.28
C GLY A 28 0.31 17.07 10.78
N GLY A 29 -0.31 16.00 11.28
CA GLY A 29 -0.09 15.52 12.64
C GLY A 29 -0.33 16.53 13.77
N ARG A 30 -1.38 17.36 13.67
CA ARG A 30 -1.69 18.42 14.65
C ARG A 30 -1.72 17.94 16.11
N ARG A 31 -2.30 16.76 16.35
CA ARG A 31 -2.36 16.12 17.68
C ARG A 31 -1.00 15.67 18.21
N LEU A 32 0.02 15.63 17.36
CA LEU A 32 1.38 15.20 17.64
C LEU A 32 2.36 16.40 17.63
N GLY A 33 1.84 17.62 17.74
CA GLY A 33 2.63 18.85 17.72
C GLY A 33 3.10 19.26 16.32
N GLY A 34 2.34 18.91 15.27
CA GLY A 34 2.69 19.26 13.89
C GLY A 34 3.68 18.30 13.21
N ARG A 35 4.09 17.24 13.89
CA ARG A 35 4.95 16.20 13.31
C ARG A 35 4.13 15.27 12.42
N PRO A 36 4.48 15.11 11.12
CA PRO A 36 3.77 14.20 10.23
C PRO A 36 3.75 12.77 10.81
N LYS A 37 2.54 12.24 11.06
CA LYS A 37 2.40 10.93 11.71
C LYS A 37 3.07 9.82 10.90
N ALA A 38 3.00 9.91 9.57
CA ALA A 38 3.59 8.97 8.63
C ALA A 38 5.10 8.73 8.85
N LEU A 39 5.82 9.75 9.35
CA LEU A 39 7.28 9.71 9.53
C LEU A 39 7.71 9.31 10.94
N LEU A 40 6.78 9.13 11.88
CA LEU A 40 7.14 8.68 13.23
C LEU A 40 7.64 7.25 13.18
N GLU A 41 8.71 6.98 13.91
CA GLU A 41 9.29 5.64 14.00
C GLU A 41 8.49 4.73 14.93
N TYR A 42 8.37 3.48 14.52
CA TYR A 42 7.79 2.38 15.30
C TYR A 42 8.56 1.10 14.95
N GLY A 43 9.15 0.44 15.94
CA GLY A 43 9.96 -0.76 15.69
C GLY A 43 11.13 -0.53 14.72
N GLY A 44 11.78 0.64 14.79
CA GLY A 44 12.93 0.99 13.95
C GLY A 44 12.61 1.39 12.51
N ARG A 45 11.32 1.55 12.16
CA ARG A 45 10.86 1.95 10.83
C ARG A 45 9.75 2.99 10.91
N PRO A 46 9.66 3.95 9.96
CA PRO A 46 8.55 4.89 9.87
C PRO A 46 7.17 4.19 9.76
N LEU A 47 6.15 4.77 10.38
CA LEU A 47 4.77 4.27 10.33
C LEU A 47 4.24 4.08 8.90
N VAL A 48 4.66 4.94 7.96
CA VAL A 48 4.30 4.81 6.54
C VAL A 48 4.76 3.48 5.94
N GLU A 49 5.93 2.98 6.32
CA GLU A 49 6.44 1.73 5.77
C GLU A 49 5.69 0.50 6.29
N HIS A 50 5.22 0.55 7.53
CA HIS A 50 4.37 -0.51 8.09
C HIS A 50 3.04 -0.57 7.35
N ALA A 51 2.43 0.58 7.06
CA ALA A 51 1.20 0.66 6.29
C ALA A 51 1.37 0.19 4.84
N VAL A 52 2.49 0.56 4.19
CA VAL A 52 2.83 0.03 2.86
C VAL A 52 2.99 -1.49 2.91
N ALA A 53 3.72 -2.02 3.91
CA ALA A 53 3.89 -3.47 4.07
C ALA A 53 2.55 -4.19 4.24
N ALA A 54 1.63 -3.64 5.02
CA ALA A 54 0.28 -4.18 5.19
C ALA A 54 -0.50 -4.20 3.87
N LEU A 55 -0.45 -3.13 3.07
CA LEU A 55 -1.10 -3.08 1.75
C LEU A 55 -0.51 -4.14 0.80
N ARG A 56 0.81 -4.30 0.79
CA ARG A 56 1.48 -5.34 -0.01
C ARG A 56 1.07 -6.74 0.42
N ALA A 57 1.07 -7.02 1.72
CA ALA A 57 0.62 -8.31 2.26
C ALA A 57 -0.85 -8.59 1.94
N GLY A 58 -1.68 -7.55 1.84
CA GLY A 58 -3.07 -7.64 1.40
C GLY A 58 -3.29 -7.79 -0.11
N GLY A 59 -2.23 -7.95 -0.91
CA GLY A 59 -2.32 -8.16 -2.35
C GLY A 59 -2.31 -6.90 -3.21
N CYS A 60 -2.00 -5.72 -2.65
CA CYS A 60 -1.84 -4.51 -3.46
C CYS A 60 -0.55 -4.59 -4.28
N ALA A 61 -0.69 -4.89 -5.57
CA ALA A 61 0.41 -4.98 -6.52
C ALA A 61 1.04 -3.62 -6.85
N ARG A 62 0.33 -2.52 -6.59
CA ARG A 62 0.86 -1.16 -6.61
C ARG A 62 0.43 -0.41 -5.35
N VAL A 63 1.30 0.43 -4.81
CA VAL A 63 0.97 1.29 -3.65
C VAL A 63 1.38 2.72 -3.96
N HIS A 64 0.43 3.64 -3.84
CA HIS A 64 0.67 5.08 -3.91
C HIS A 64 0.52 5.68 -2.53
N VAL A 65 1.49 6.51 -2.15
CA VAL A 65 1.48 7.25 -0.89
C VAL A 65 1.32 8.72 -1.24
N VAL A 66 0.37 9.39 -0.60
CA VAL A 66 0.12 10.84 -0.76
C VAL A 66 0.35 11.57 0.54
#